data_AF-A0A9W4SIU8-F1
#
_entry.id   AF-A0A9W4SIU8-F1
#
_cell.length_a   1.000
_cell.length_b   1.000
_cell.length_c   1.000
_cell.angle_alpha   90.00
_cell.angle_beta   90.00
_cell.angle_gamma   90.00
#
_symmetry.space_group_name_H-M   'P 1'
#
loop_
_entity.id
_entity.type
_entity.pdbx_description
1 polymer ?
#
loop_
_entity_poly.entity_id
_entity_poly.type
_entity_poly.pdbx_seq_one_letter_code
_entity_poly.pdbx_strand_id
1 'polypeptide(L)'
;MYSYIYSDNESNNSDSEEELLNAEDDEIILLGLCTLLDSRYLESRFRSDIAKSQECLINNIEIHTVFQSTGNKQQAPVELQLAIFLRRVGSKDDIFSICSRYGISEGTVYLYCKRIMLAILSLKSSLVVWPTGQIRKMVHSGFKDIGGFNNVIGTIDGTHIILGIAPLKQPEIYWNRKKKYSIQCQGIVDYRGIFIDYEIGWPGLVHDAKDGIIY
;
A
#
# COMPACT_ATOMS: atom_id res chain seq x y z
N MET A 1 -0.62 14.62 15.08
CA MET A 1 0.08 15.89 14.88
C MET A 1 0.87 15.67 13.60
N TYR A 2 0.54 16.37 12.52
CA TYR A 2 1.24 16.17 11.24
C TYR A 2 2.65 16.71 11.35
N SER A 3 3.64 15.93 10.89
CA SER A 3 5.01 16.40 10.77
C SER A 3 5.27 16.81 9.32
N TYR A 4 6.17 17.76 9.10
CA TYR A 4 6.53 18.26 7.78
C TYR A 4 7.97 17.87 7.48
N ILE A 5 8.24 17.44 6.25
CA ILE A 5 9.60 17.20 5.76
C ILE A 5 10.11 18.48 5.11
N TYR A 6 11.23 18.99 5.62
CA TYR A 6 11.86 20.20 5.13
C TYR A 6 12.96 19.89 4.12
N SER A 7 13.17 20.84 3.22
CA SER A 7 14.17 20.82 2.19
C SER A 7 15.54 21.20 2.79
N ASP A 8 16.37 20.21 3.12
CA ASP A 8 17.78 20.46 3.46
C ASP A 8 18.67 20.58 2.22
N ASN A 9 19.74 21.38 2.35
CA ASN A 9 20.81 21.53 1.36
C ASN A 9 21.71 20.29 1.39
N GLU A 10 21.98 19.73 0.21
CA GLU A 10 22.80 18.53 -0.07
C GLU A 10 23.66 17.99 1.08
N SER A 11 23.39 16.74 1.47
CA SER A 11 24.40 15.86 2.08
C SER A 11 24.35 14.47 1.44
N ASN A 12 25.54 14.01 1.04
CA ASN A 12 25.83 12.80 0.30
C ASN A 12 25.70 11.51 1.15
N ASN A 13 25.09 10.50 0.51
CA ASN A 13 25.49 9.09 0.41
C ASN A 13 25.64 8.22 1.68
N SER A 14 24.91 7.09 1.73
CA SER A 14 25.48 5.73 1.65
C SER A 14 24.42 4.62 1.82
N ASP A 15 24.64 3.52 1.12
CA ASP A 15 23.83 2.31 0.96
C ASP A 15 23.38 1.56 2.24
N SER A 16 22.48 0.60 1.98
CA SER A 16 22.06 -0.59 2.75
C SER A 16 21.00 -0.35 3.85
N GLU A 17 19.92 -1.11 3.97
CA GLU A 17 19.73 -2.55 3.70
C GLU A 17 18.37 -2.83 3.03
N GLU A 18 18.38 -3.55 1.92
CA GLU A 18 17.18 -4.22 1.39
C GLU A 18 17.00 -5.49 2.23
N GLU A 19 16.27 -5.36 3.34
CA GLU A 19 15.89 -6.52 4.15
C GLU A 19 14.82 -7.29 3.37
N LEU A 20 15.20 -8.46 2.84
CA LEU A 20 14.29 -9.36 2.14
C LEU A 20 13.18 -9.79 3.11
N LEU A 21 12.02 -9.14 2.97
CA LEU A 21 10.74 -9.54 3.57
C LEU A 21 10.53 -11.04 3.37
N ASN A 22 10.40 -11.78 4.47
CA ASN A 22 10.23 -13.23 4.42
C ASN A 22 8.85 -13.56 3.85
N ALA A 23 8.71 -14.71 3.21
CA ALA A 23 7.47 -15.16 2.55
C ALA A 23 6.21 -15.26 3.46
N GLU A 24 6.34 -15.09 4.78
CA GLU A 24 5.23 -15.02 5.75
C GLU A 24 4.92 -13.58 6.19
N ASP A 25 5.89 -12.65 6.07
CA ASP A 25 5.64 -11.21 6.17
C ASP A 25 4.68 -10.77 5.04
N ASP A 26 4.73 -11.45 3.89
CA ASP A 26 3.75 -11.34 2.82
C ASP A 26 2.32 -11.61 3.29
N GLU A 27 2.09 -12.56 4.21
CA GLU A 27 0.73 -12.89 4.67
C GLU A 27 0.21 -11.85 5.67
N ILE A 28 1.08 -11.35 6.54
CA ILE A 28 0.76 -10.26 7.48
C ILE A 28 0.58 -8.94 6.73
N ILE A 29 1.41 -8.66 5.72
CA ILE A 29 1.25 -7.52 4.82
C ILE A 29 0.00 -7.70 3.96
N LEU A 30 -0.29 -8.91 3.47
CA LEU A 30 -1.53 -9.20 2.73
C LEU A 30 -2.76 -9.03 3.64
N LEU A 31 -2.72 -9.50 4.88
CA LEU A 31 -3.75 -9.28 5.91
C LEU A 31 -3.87 -7.79 6.25
N GLY A 32 -2.75 -7.08 6.36
CA GLY A 32 -2.67 -5.64 6.61
C GLY A 32 -3.22 -4.80 5.45
N LEU A 33 -2.86 -5.12 4.22
CA LEU A 33 -3.39 -4.49 3.02
C LEU A 33 -4.86 -4.84 2.83
N CYS A 34 -5.26 -6.10 3.03
CA CYS A 34 -6.67 -6.50 2.99
C CYS A 34 -7.48 -5.73 4.04
N THR A 35 -6.96 -5.55 5.26
CA THR A 35 -7.64 -4.78 6.33
C THR A 35 -7.62 -3.26 6.09
N LEU A 36 -6.57 -2.72 5.48
CA LEU A 36 -6.50 -1.32 5.01
C LEU A 36 -7.56 -1.02 3.95
N LEU A 37 -7.80 -1.99 3.07
CA LEU A 37 -8.73 -1.86 1.96
C LEU A 37 -10.19 -2.17 2.41
N ASP A 38 -10.37 -3.04 3.42
CA ASP A 38 -11.65 -3.33 4.11
C ASP A 38 -12.09 -2.17 5.05
N SER A 39 -11.16 -1.25 5.35
CA SER A 39 -11.46 0.00 6.03
C SER A 39 -12.28 0.94 5.14
N ARG A 40 -13.23 1.63 5.77
CA ARG A 40 -14.13 2.69 5.23
C ARG A 40 -13.42 3.88 4.53
N TYR A 41 -12.12 3.79 4.29
CA TYR A 41 -11.27 4.85 3.75
C TYR A 41 -11.44 5.03 2.23
N LEU A 42 -11.79 3.98 1.49
CA LEU A 42 -11.95 4.05 0.03
C LEU A 42 -13.36 4.43 -0.44
N GLU A 43 -14.36 4.32 0.43
CA GLU A 43 -15.79 4.55 0.09
C GLU A 43 -16.09 5.99 -0.36
N SER A 44 -15.38 7.00 0.16
CA SER A 44 -15.76 8.40 -0.07
C SER A 44 -15.05 9.08 -1.25
N ARG A 45 -13.94 8.52 -1.77
CA ARG A 45 -13.08 9.25 -2.73
C ARG A 45 -12.96 8.63 -4.12
N PHE A 46 -13.45 7.42 -4.33
CA PHE A 46 -13.32 6.71 -5.62
C PHE A 46 -14.59 6.64 -6.47
N ARG A 47 -15.68 7.37 -6.17
CA ARG A 47 -16.96 7.10 -6.85
C ARG A 47 -17.12 7.61 -8.28
N SER A 48 -16.27 8.50 -8.80
CA SER A 48 -16.56 9.18 -10.08
C SER A 48 -15.86 8.62 -11.33
N ASP A 49 -14.77 7.84 -11.20
CA ASP A 49 -13.94 7.41 -12.36
C ASP A 49 -13.44 5.95 -12.29
N ILE A 50 -14.15 5.07 -11.58
CA ILE A 50 -13.72 3.68 -11.30
C ILE A 50 -13.41 2.88 -12.58
N ALA A 51 -14.24 3.01 -13.62
CA ALA A 51 -14.06 2.21 -14.83
C ALA A 51 -12.79 2.59 -15.59
N LYS A 52 -12.50 3.89 -15.73
CA LYS A 52 -11.30 4.39 -16.42
C LYS A 52 -10.03 4.11 -15.62
N SER A 53 -10.09 4.21 -14.29
CA SER A 53 -8.95 3.89 -13.43
C SER A 53 -8.65 2.39 -13.42
N GLN A 54 -9.69 1.54 -13.47
CA GLN A 54 -9.54 0.09 -13.62
C GLN A 54 -8.90 -0.29 -14.96
N GLU A 55 -9.37 0.30 -16.06
CA GLU A 55 -8.79 0.07 -17.39
C GLU A 55 -7.33 0.48 -17.46
N CYS A 56 -7.00 1.67 -16.93
CA CYS A 56 -5.62 2.13 -16.84
C CYS A 56 -4.75 1.18 -16.00
N LEU A 57 -5.26 0.72 -14.85
CA LEU A 57 -4.54 -0.21 -13.99
C LEU A 57 -4.28 -1.55 -14.70
N ILE A 58 -5.29 -2.11 -15.38
CA ILE A 58 -5.18 -3.35 -16.16
C ILE A 58 -4.05 -3.23 -17.18
N ASN A 59 -4.04 -2.16 -17.97
CA ASN A 59 -3.01 -1.93 -18.99
C ASN A 59 -1.58 -1.87 -18.41
N ASN A 60 -1.42 -1.37 -17.18
CA ASN A 60 -0.12 -1.29 -16.52
C ASN A 60 0.32 -2.62 -15.89
N ILE A 61 -0.61 -3.46 -15.42
CA ILE A 61 -0.28 -4.72 -14.75
C ILE A 61 -0.25 -5.93 -15.70
N GLU A 62 -0.97 -5.89 -16.82
CA GLU A 62 -1.10 -7.03 -17.74
C GLU A 62 0.24 -7.46 -18.34
N ILE A 63 1.17 -6.51 -18.52
CA ILE A 63 2.53 -6.77 -19.00
C ILE A 63 3.40 -7.56 -17.99
N HIS A 64 2.97 -7.68 -16.74
CA HIS A 64 3.76 -8.31 -15.68
C HIS A 64 3.88 -9.82 -15.90
N THR A 65 5.08 -10.35 -15.65
CA THR A 65 5.43 -11.76 -15.92
C THR A 65 4.58 -12.77 -15.16
N VAL A 66 3.99 -12.36 -14.03
CA VAL A 66 3.10 -13.21 -13.22
C VAL A 66 1.84 -13.68 -13.98
N PHE A 67 1.40 -12.94 -15.00
CA PHE A 67 0.25 -13.28 -15.84
C PHE A 67 0.64 -14.13 -17.06
N GLN A 68 1.93 -14.35 -17.29
CA GLN A 68 2.40 -15.23 -18.36
C GLN A 68 2.24 -16.68 -17.93
N SER A 69 1.51 -17.48 -18.70
CA SER A 69 1.36 -18.91 -18.39
C SER A 69 2.64 -19.67 -18.69
N THR A 70 3.16 -20.39 -17.69
CA THR A 70 4.36 -21.23 -17.82
C THR A 70 4.05 -22.68 -18.19
N GLY A 71 2.78 -23.04 -18.36
CA GLY A 71 2.35 -24.41 -18.63
C GLY A 71 1.26 -24.53 -19.69
N ASN A 72 0.79 -25.76 -19.93
CA ASN A 72 -0.16 -26.07 -21.00
C ASN A 72 -1.59 -25.56 -20.74
N LYS A 73 -1.87 -25.00 -19.57
CA LYS A 73 -3.18 -24.42 -19.22
C LYS A 73 -3.10 -22.91 -19.34
N GLN A 74 -4.07 -22.30 -20.01
CA GLN A 74 -4.19 -20.85 -20.05
C GLN A 74 -4.54 -20.32 -18.66
N GLN A 75 -3.95 -19.17 -18.31
CA GLN A 75 -4.36 -18.45 -17.10
C GLN A 75 -5.72 -17.77 -17.32
N ALA A 76 -6.43 -17.48 -16.23
CA ALA A 76 -7.64 -16.67 -16.31
C ALA A 76 -7.29 -15.21 -16.69
N PRO A 77 -8.22 -14.48 -17.35
CA PRO A 77 -8.02 -13.09 -17.73
C PRO A 77 -7.64 -12.19 -16.54
N VAL A 78 -6.77 -11.22 -16.76
CA VAL A 78 -6.26 -10.32 -15.70
C VAL A 78 -7.40 -9.51 -15.08
N GLU A 79 -8.40 -9.15 -15.87
CA GLU A 79 -9.59 -8.41 -15.46
C GLU A 79 -10.42 -9.20 -14.46
N LEU A 80 -10.55 -10.52 -14.65
CA LEU A 80 -11.24 -11.39 -13.71
C LEU A 80 -10.47 -11.49 -12.38
N GLN A 81 -9.15 -11.65 -12.47
CA GLN A 81 -8.29 -11.70 -11.28
C GLN A 81 -8.36 -10.37 -10.50
N LEU A 82 -8.32 -9.23 -11.21
CA LEU A 82 -8.46 -7.90 -10.63
C LEU A 82 -9.85 -7.69 -10.01
N ALA A 83 -10.92 -8.11 -10.68
CA ALA A 83 -12.28 -7.99 -10.15
C ALA A 83 -12.44 -8.78 -8.84
N ILE A 84 -11.88 -9.99 -8.77
CA ILE A 84 -11.89 -10.83 -7.56
C ILE A 84 -11.05 -10.18 -6.45
N PHE A 85 -9.86 -9.67 -6.78
CA PHE A 85 -9.03 -8.92 -5.83
C PHE A 85 -9.76 -7.70 -5.28
N LEU A 86 -10.28 -6.83 -6.14
CA LEU A 86 -11.01 -5.63 -5.75
C LEU A 86 -12.26 -5.95 -4.93
N ARG A 87 -12.95 -7.05 -5.26
CA ARG A 87 -14.07 -7.55 -4.45
C ARG A 87 -13.59 -7.97 -3.07
N ARG A 88 -12.53 -8.78 -3.00
CA ARG A 88 -11.99 -9.32 -1.75
C ARG A 88 -11.55 -8.22 -0.78
N VAL A 89 -10.98 -7.14 -1.33
CA VAL A 89 -10.41 -6.04 -0.55
C VAL A 89 -11.39 -4.89 -0.35
N GLY A 90 -12.36 -4.70 -1.25
CA GLY A 90 -13.33 -3.60 -1.19
C GLY A 90 -14.71 -3.99 -0.64
N SER A 91 -14.95 -5.26 -0.31
CA SER A 91 -16.18 -5.71 0.33
C SER A 91 -15.88 -6.49 1.61
N LYS A 92 -16.88 -6.55 2.49
CA LYS A 92 -16.87 -7.38 3.70
C LYS A 92 -17.28 -8.83 3.44
N ASP A 93 -17.23 -9.27 2.18
CA ASP A 93 -17.60 -10.63 1.83
C ASP A 93 -16.56 -11.58 2.42
N ASP A 94 -17.02 -12.64 3.08
CA ASP A 94 -16.16 -13.74 3.45
C ASP A 94 -15.67 -14.49 2.20
N ILE A 95 -14.60 -15.24 2.36
CA ILE A 95 -13.96 -15.93 1.23
C ILE A 95 -14.90 -16.95 0.57
N PHE A 96 -15.79 -17.61 1.32
CA PHE A 96 -16.72 -18.59 0.77
C PHE A 96 -17.83 -17.93 -0.04
N SER A 97 -18.29 -16.74 0.36
CA SER A 97 -19.20 -15.91 -0.44
C SER A 97 -18.58 -15.56 -1.80
N ILE A 98 -17.30 -15.21 -1.83
CA ILE A 98 -16.55 -14.94 -3.08
C ILE A 98 -16.44 -16.22 -3.91
N CYS A 99 -16.00 -17.33 -3.32
CA CYS A 99 -15.91 -18.64 -4.00
C CYS A 99 -17.25 -19.04 -4.65
N SER A 100 -18.35 -18.92 -3.91
CA SER A 100 -19.70 -19.24 -4.36
C SER A 100 -20.13 -18.35 -5.54
N ARG A 101 -19.84 -17.04 -5.47
CA ARG A 101 -20.20 -16.07 -6.51
C ARG A 101 -19.46 -16.31 -7.83
N TYR A 102 -18.17 -16.63 -7.77
CA TYR A 102 -17.33 -16.77 -8.95
C TYR A 102 -17.14 -18.23 -9.40
N GLY A 103 -17.65 -19.21 -8.64
CA GLY A 103 -17.54 -20.63 -8.96
C GLY A 103 -16.11 -21.17 -8.88
N ILE A 104 -15.29 -20.63 -7.97
CA ILE A 104 -13.86 -20.96 -7.83
C ILE A 104 -13.53 -21.45 -6.42
N SER A 105 -12.39 -22.13 -6.28
CA SER A 105 -11.90 -22.59 -4.98
C SER A 105 -11.20 -21.47 -4.20
N GLU A 106 -11.12 -21.63 -2.88
CA GLU A 106 -10.42 -20.70 -1.98
C GLU A 106 -8.97 -20.45 -2.41
N GLY A 107 -8.23 -21.52 -2.76
CA GLY A 107 -6.87 -21.43 -3.25
C GLY A 107 -6.74 -20.60 -4.55
N THR A 108 -7.78 -20.59 -5.38
CA THR A 108 -7.82 -19.77 -6.60
C THR A 108 -7.99 -18.29 -6.27
N VAL A 109 -8.83 -17.96 -5.27
CA VAL A 109 -8.98 -16.59 -4.77
C VAL A 109 -7.65 -16.06 -4.25
N TYR A 110 -6.96 -16.82 -3.38
CA TYR A 110 -5.64 -16.41 -2.86
C TYR A 110 -4.61 -16.25 -3.98
N LEU A 111 -4.60 -17.17 -4.95
CA LEU A 111 -3.69 -17.09 -6.09
C LEU A 111 -3.91 -15.80 -6.89
N TYR A 112 -5.15 -15.46 -7.21
CA TYR A 112 -5.46 -14.24 -7.97
C TYR A 112 -5.09 -12.98 -7.18
N CYS A 113 -5.43 -12.93 -5.89
CA CYS A 113 -5.05 -11.81 -5.03
C CYS A 113 -3.53 -11.63 -4.97
N LYS A 114 -2.78 -12.73 -4.82
CA LYS A 114 -1.31 -12.70 -4.81
C LYS A 114 -0.74 -12.16 -6.12
N ARG A 115 -1.24 -12.61 -7.27
CA ARG A 115 -0.78 -12.16 -8.59
C ARG A 115 -1.01 -10.67 -8.82
N ILE A 116 -2.22 -10.21 -8.52
CA ILE A 116 -2.58 -8.79 -8.64
C ILE A 116 -1.72 -7.94 -7.71
N MET A 117 -1.52 -8.38 -6.47
CA MET A 117 -0.67 -7.67 -5.51
C MET A 117 0.76 -7.55 -6.00
N LEU A 118 1.39 -8.65 -6.46
CA LEU A 118 2.74 -8.62 -7.00
C LEU A 118 2.87 -7.66 -8.19
N ALA A 119 1.91 -7.69 -9.10
CA ALA A 119 1.92 -6.79 -10.25
C ALA A 119 1.75 -5.32 -9.85
N ILE A 120 0.84 -5.01 -8.91
CA ILE A 120 0.68 -3.64 -8.36
C ILE A 120 1.95 -3.18 -7.65
N LEU A 121 2.56 -4.04 -6.82
CA LEU A 121 3.79 -3.71 -6.11
C LEU A 121 4.96 -3.44 -7.07
N SER A 122 5.00 -4.10 -8.22
CA SER A 122 6.00 -3.83 -9.26
C SER A 122 5.92 -2.40 -9.81
N LEU A 123 4.74 -1.75 -9.74
CA LEU A 123 4.55 -0.36 -10.15
C LEU A 123 5.02 0.65 -9.10
N LYS A 124 5.27 0.23 -7.84
CA LYS A 124 5.61 1.12 -6.71
C LYS A 124 6.71 2.10 -7.08
N SER A 125 7.82 1.61 -7.62
CA SER A 125 9.00 2.41 -7.96
C SER A 125 8.74 3.50 -9.02
N SER A 126 7.71 3.32 -9.84
CA SER A 126 7.31 4.28 -10.88
C SER A 126 6.28 5.29 -10.39
N LEU A 127 5.47 4.93 -9.38
CA LEU A 127 4.33 5.72 -8.90
C LEU A 127 4.66 6.52 -7.64
N VAL A 128 5.53 5.98 -6.77
CA VAL A 128 5.93 6.58 -5.50
C VAL A 128 7.40 6.94 -5.61
N VAL A 129 7.67 8.21 -5.88
CA VAL A 129 9.01 8.72 -6.16
C VAL A 129 9.28 9.95 -5.32
N TRP A 130 10.43 9.95 -4.66
CA TRP A 130 10.89 11.11 -3.92
C TRP A 130 11.11 12.31 -4.86
N PRO A 131 10.57 13.50 -4.54
CA PRO A 131 10.65 14.64 -5.43
C PRO A 131 12.09 15.18 -5.50
N THR A 132 12.63 15.23 -6.71
CA THR A 132 13.98 15.76 -7.00
C THR A 132 13.92 16.89 -8.04
N GLY A 133 15.01 17.67 -8.15
CA GLY A 133 15.17 18.70 -9.18
C GLY A 133 13.99 19.67 -9.29
N GLN A 134 13.37 19.73 -10.48
CA GLN A 134 12.26 20.64 -10.75
C GLN A 134 10.96 20.21 -10.06
N ILE A 135 10.74 18.90 -9.87
CA ILE A 135 9.57 18.37 -9.15
C ILE A 135 9.62 18.83 -7.69
N ARG A 136 10.80 18.77 -7.05
CA ARG A 136 11.00 19.30 -5.69
C ARG A 136 10.61 20.77 -5.56
N LYS A 137 11.03 21.61 -6.51
CA LYS A 137 10.65 23.04 -6.53
C LYS A 137 9.15 23.23 -6.71
N MET A 138 8.53 22.44 -7.58
CA MET A 138 7.07 22.45 -7.78
C MET A 138 6.32 22.07 -6.50
N VAL A 139 6.75 21.01 -5.80
CA VAL A 139 6.13 20.57 -4.54
C VAL A 139 6.28 21.65 -3.45
N HIS A 140 7.47 22.24 -3.35
CA HIS A 140 7.72 23.38 -2.45
C HIS A 140 6.78 24.56 -2.72
N SER A 141 6.69 25.01 -3.98
CA SER A 141 5.78 26.09 -4.36
C SER A 141 4.33 25.72 -4.05
N GLY A 142 3.92 24.48 -4.31
CA GLY A 142 2.59 23.99 -3.98
C GLY A 142 2.25 24.14 -2.50
N PHE A 143 3.12 23.70 -1.58
CA PHE A 143 2.92 23.86 -0.13
C PHE A 143 2.87 25.33 0.30
N LYS A 144 3.70 26.17 -0.31
CA LYS A 144 3.68 27.62 -0.07
C LYS A 144 2.37 28.25 -0.53
N ASP A 145 1.85 27.85 -1.68
CA ASP A 145 0.64 28.43 -2.26
C ASP A 145 -0.63 28.01 -1.50
N ILE A 146 -0.71 26.75 -1.04
CA ILE A 146 -1.91 26.26 -0.33
C ILE A 146 -1.98 26.69 1.14
N GLY A 147 -0.84 26.91 1.79
CA GLY A 147 -0.78 27.06 3.25
C GLY A 147 0.31 27.99 3.79
N GLY A 148 1.08 28.64 2.92
CA GLY A 148 2.17 29.55 3.33
C GLY A 148 3.42 28.85 3.87
N PHE A 149 3.51 27.52 3.75
CA PHE A 149 4.62 26.74 4.30
C PHE A 149 5.84 26.80 3.37
N ASN A 150 6.90 27.47 3.84
CA ASN A 150 8.16 27.52 3.11
C ASN A 150 9.01 26.27 3.41
N ASN A 151 9.78 25.86 2.41
CA ASN A 151 10.77 24.77 2.47
C ASN A 151 10.18 23.39 2.76
N VAL A 152 8.87 23.18 2.60
CA VAL A 152 8.24 21.86 2.78
C VAL A 152 8.24 21.09 1.46
N ILE A 153 8.60 19.81 1.51
CA ILE A 153 8.57 18.91 0.35
C ILE A 153 7.68 17.68 0.55
N GLY A 154 7.09 17.55 1.74
CA GLY A 154 6.11 16.51 2.05
C GLY A 154 5.51 16.69 3.42
N THR A 155 4.33 16.12 3.62
CA THR A 155 3.70 15.94 4.94
C THR A 155 3.70 14.47 5.29
N ILE A 156 4.09 14.16 6.51
CA ILE A 156 4.13 12.79 7.01
C ILE A 156 3.05 12.57 8.09
N ASP A 157 2.40 11.42 8.00
CA ASP A 157 1.48 10.95 9.03
C ASP A 157 1.54 9.42 9.17
N GLY A 158 1.30 8.95 10.39
CA GLY A 158 1.26 7.52 10.74
C GLY A 158 -0.17 7.09 11.05
N THR A 159 -0.52 5.87 10.67
CA THR A 159 -1.81 5.25 10.99
C THR A 159 -1.66 3.78 11.36
N HIS A 160 -2.55 3.31 12.23
CA HIS A 160 -2.61 1.89 12.58
C HIS A 160 -3.64 1.17 11.71
N ILE A 161 -3.16 0.17 11.00
CA ILE A 161 -3.97 -0.85 10.33
C ILE A 161 -4.44 -1.84 11.39
N ILE A 162 -5.75 -1.90 11.65
CA ILE A 162 -6.28 -2.81 12.67
C ILE A 162 -6.43 -4.21 12.10
N LEU A 163 -5.83 -5.19 12.80
CA LEU A 163 -5.98 -6.60 12.49
C LEU A 163 -7.22 -7.16 13.19
N GLY A 164 -8.05 -7.90 12.43
CA GLY A 164 -9.24 -8.54 12.98
C GLY A 164 -8.94 -9.74 13.88
N ILE A 165 -7.75 -10.33 13.74
CA ILE A 165 -7.30 -11.51 14.48
C ILE A 165 -5.86 -11.25 14.95
N ALA A 166 -5.48 -11.87 16.07
CA ALA A 166 -4.10 -11.86 16.54
C ALA A 166 -3.18 -12.55 15.52
N PRO A 167 -2.00 -11.97 15.21
CA PRO A 167 -0.98 -12.68 14.44
C PRO A 167 -0.58 -14.01 15.08
N LEU A 168 -0.26 -15.00 14.26
CA LEU A 168 0.10 -16.35 14.74
C LEU A 168 1.45 -16.35 15.48
N LYS A 169 2.37 -15.48 15.06
CA LYS A 169 3.70 -15.30 15.65
C LYS A 169 3.74 -13.99 16.43
N GLN A 170 4.26 -14.06 17.65
CA GLN A 170 4.50 -12.92 18.54
C GLN A 170 3.29 -11.94 18.61
N PRO A 171 2.05 -12.40 18.88
CA PRO A 171 0.89 -11.50 18.90
C PRO A 171 1.07 -10.29 19.83
N GLU A 172 1.86 -10.44 20.90
CA GLU A 172 2.16 -9.39 21.87
C GLU A 172 2.79 -8.13 21.27
N ILE A 173 3.63 -8.25 20.22
CA ILE A 173 4.29 -7.08 19.60
C ILE A 173 3.32 -6.28 18.71
N TYR A 174 2.21 -6.89 18.31
CA TYR A 174 1.18 -6.22 17.51
C TYR A 174 0.08 -5.58 18.36
N TRP A 175 0.07 -5.84 19.67
CA TRP A 175 -0.94 -5.33 20.58
C TRP A 175 -0.67 -3.86 20.95
N ASN A 176 -1.47 -2.96 20.38
CA ASN A 176 -1.29 -1.53 20.58
C ASN A 176 -1.88 -1.00 21.90
N ARG A 177 -1.54 0.25 22.23
CA ARG A 177 -2.05 0.96 23.43
C ARG A 177 -3.58 1.10 23.47
N LYS A 178 -4.27 0.97 22.33
CA LYS A 178 -5.73 0.99 22.21
C LYS A 178 -6.36 -0.39 22.37
N LYS A 179 -5.60 -1.39 22.85
CA LYS A 179 -6.06 -2.77 23.07
C LYS A 179 -6.59 -3.43 21.80
N LYS A 180 -5.87 -3.24 20.69
CA LYS A 180 -6.15 -3.86 19.39
C LYS A 180 -4.85 -4.37 18.78
N TYR A 181 -4.93 -5.46 18.03
CA TYR A 181 -3.83 -5.87 17.16
C TYR A 181 -3.74 -4.92 15.96
N SER A 182 -2.54 -4.45 15.62
CA SER A 182 -2.35 -3.56 14.49
C SER A 182 -0.96 -3.60 13.91
N ILE A 183 -0.86 -3.25 12.64
CA ILE A 183 0.37 -2.93 11.92
C ILE A 183 0.41 -1.41 11.71
N GLN A 184 1.57 -0.80 11.76
CA GLN A 184 1.73 0.62 11.47
C GLN A 184 2.00 0.84 9.98
N CYS A 185 1.43 1.93 9.48
CA CYS A 185 1.60 2.44 8.13
C CYS A 185 1.92 3.91 8.24
N GLN A 186 3.01 4.34 7.65
CA GLN A 186 3.41 5.73 7.58
C GLN A 186 3.49 6.14 6.12
N GLY A 187 2.98 7.33 5.82
CA GLY A 187 2.97 7.84 4.45
C GLY A 187 3.47 9.27 4.42
N ILE A 188 4.23 9.59 3.38
CA ILE A 188 4.63 10.94 3.04
C ILE A 188 3.91 11.32 1.76
N VAL A 189 3.19 12.45 1.78
CA VAL A 189 2.44 12.95 0.63
C VAL A 189 2.90 14.35 0.23
N ASP A 190 2.78 14.67 -1.05
CA ASP A 190 2.97 16.02 -1.57
C ASP A 190 1.75 16.92 -1.28
N TYR A 191 1.84 18.19 -1.70
CA TYR A 191 0.78 19.20 -1.52
C TYR A 191 -0.57 18.83 -2.19
N ARG A 192 -0.57 17.88 -3.13
CA ARG A 192 -1.77 17.38 -3.82
C ARG A 192 -2.37 16.17 -3.10
N GLY A 193 -1.72 15.66 -2.06
CA GLY A 193 -2.08 14.42 -1.37
C GLY A 193 -1.64 13.17 -2.12
N ILE A 194 -0.66 13.26 -3.00
CA ILE A 194 -0.08 12.11 -3.71
C ILE A 194 1.08 11.56 -2.90
N PHE A 195 1.12 10.24 -2.69
CA PHE A 195 2.21 9.58 -1.99
C PHE A 195 3.54 9.75 -2.73
N ILE A 196 4.56 10.22 -2.01
CA ILE A 196 5.96 10.31 -2.47
C ILE A 196 6.87 9.32 -1.77
N ASP A 197 6.44 8.84 -0.60
CA ASP A 197 7.03 7.71 0.10
C ASP A 197 6.01 7.05 1.04
N TYR A 198 6.22 5.78 1.38
CA TYR A 198 5.46 5.10 2.43
C TYR A 198 6.21 3.90 2.99
N GLU A 199 5.94 3.62 4.26
CA GLU A 199 6.47 2.47 4.99
C GLU A 199 5.33 1.74 5.70
N ILE A 200 5.30 0.41 5.61
CA ILE A 200 4.28 -0.45 6.23
C ILE A 200 4.98 -1.68 6.77
N GLY A 201 4.57 -2.14 7.96
CA GLY A 201 5.02 -3.44 8.48
C GLY A 201 5.37 -3.42 9.96
N TRP A 202 5.55 -2.22 10.54
CA TRP A 202 5.94 -2.13 11.94
C TRP A 202 4.85 -2.66 12.89
N PRO A 203 5.21 -3.41 13.94
CA PRO A 203 4.26 -3.89 14.93
C PRO A 203 3.59 -2.74 15.71
N GLY A 204 2.31 -2.91 16.06
CA GLY A 204 1.52 -1.90 16.75
C GLY A 204 2.00 -1.46 18.14
N LEU A 205 2.96 -2.18 18.73
CA LEU A 205 3.59 -1.82 20.01
C LEU A 205 4.74 -0.80 19.84
N VAL A 206 5.34 -0.70 18.65
CA VAL A 206 6.41 0.27 18.35
C VAL A 206 5.89 1.70 18.52
N HIS A 207 6.74 2.63 18.92
CA HIS A 207 6.36 4.04 19.11
C HIS A 207 6.69 4.83 17.85
N ASP A 208 5.78 5.73 17.45
CA ASP A 208 5.90 6.66 16.31
C ASP A 208 7.21 7.47 16.25
N ALA A 209 8.00 7.48 17.34
CA ALA A 209 9.28 8.19 17.47
C ALA A 209 10.52 7.28 17.29
N LYS A 210 10.35 5.97 17.08
CA LYS A 210 11.43 5.00 16.86
C LYS A 210 11.42 4.38 15.47
N ASP A 211 10.39 4.66 14.67
CA ASP A 211 10.32 4.27 13.27
C ASP A 211 11.36 5.12 12.53
N GLY A 212 12.33 4.46 11.91
CA GLY A 212 13.60 5.04 11.46
C GLY A 212 13.49 6.07 10.35
N ILE A 213 13.00 7.26 10.65
CA ILE A 213 13.13 8.42 9.77
C ILE A 213 14.24 9.31 10.31
N ILE A 214 15.44 9.06 9.77
CA ILE A 214 16.48 10.06 9.67
C ILE A 214 16.33 10.66 8.27
N TYR A 215 15.73 11.84 8.18
CA TYR A 215 16.05 12.81 7.13
C TYR A 215 16.36 14.14 7.83
#